data_AF-A0A9E4DGB5-F1
#
_entry.id   AF-A0A9E4DGB5-F1
#
_cell.length_a   1.000
_cell.length_b   1.000
_cell.length_c   1.000
_cell.angle_alpha   90.00
_cell.angle_beta   90.00
_cell.angle_gamma   90.00
#
_symmetry.space_group_name_H-M   'P 1'
#
loop_
_entity.id
_entity.type
_entity.pdbx_description
1 polymer ?
#
loop_
_entity_poly.entity_id
_entity_poly.type
_entity_poly.pdbx_seq_one_letter_code
_entity_poly.pdbx_strand_id
1 'polypeptide(L)'
;MNSLQADAVPRPSAEETEAFDAAFACVHGARMAYVVLNARTRSHPDYVDPEGFIDGVCTAAFADRALWTPERVDRFWRHVEGRDPPAKFALVAASLHALRRGERARAGASAKRALALLQNDLFLQSIHRRATRPEADDEGLKERFCRVPFENLETAPNGDAYFCCPAWLPVPIGNIEDGDVWNAPAAQDIRASIHDGSYRHCSRVHCPKLSGGTLEAKADIKDRALAAVVAAKATRLERKPKNVILSHDRSCNLACPSCRTGLVLAGKAEQDRLNRLADETIFPLLSDAKRLRLTGSGDPFGSAHFQYVLKNLHKAGNDAIRLVLQTNGLLLTERLWNGLRLEGRVDAVIVSADAADAATYAVVRRGGDFARLLRNLDFVASLRREGRIGSFRLDFVVQALNYREMPAFVRLARRLGCDGVKFQMLRSWGTFAADEYAGHDVGAPAHPAHGDFLAVLRDPALDWEGVEVWGLDRSLRTA
;
A
#
# COMPACT_ATOMS: atom_id res chain seq x y z
N MET A 1 -6.11 -28.59 7.64
CA MET A 1 -5.14 -29.68 7.37
C MET A 1 -5.49 -30.29 6.03
N ASN A 2 -4.65 -30.06 5.02
CA ASN A 2 -4.51 -30.88 3.82
C ASN A 2 -3.09 -30.58 3.33
N SER A 3 -2.12 -31.24 3.94
CA SER A 3 -0.75 -31.29 3.41
C SER A 3 -0.84 -32.06 2.10
N LEU A 4 -0.75 -31.36 0.97
CA LEU A 4 -0.30 -32.01 -0.25
C LEU A 4 1.02 -32.68 0.12
N GLN A 5 1.02 -34.02 0.22
CA GLN A 5 2.25 -34.79 0.13
C GLN A 5 2.86 -34.37 -1.21
N ALA A 6 3.87 -33.51 -1.14
CA ALA A 6 4.72 -33.28 -2.29
C ALA A 6 5.28 -34.66 -2.63
N ASP A 7 4.97 -35.20 -3.80
CA ASP A 7 5.70 -36.33 -4.34
C ASP A 7 7.18 -36.01 -4.13
N ALA A 8 7.86 -36.85 -3.34
CA ALA A 8 9.22 -36.57 -2.91
C ALA A 8 10.07 -36.47 -4.17
N VAL A 9 10.42 -35.24 -4.57
CA VAL A 9 11.22 -34.98 -5.76
C VAL A 9 12.52 -35.75 -5.59
N PRO A 10 12.82 -36.75 -6.45
CA PRO A 10 14.00 -37.57 -6.28
C PRO A 10 15.25 -36.70 -6.19
N ARG A 11 16.09 -36.92 -5.17
CA ARG A 11 17.31 -36.14 -4.97
C ARG A 11 18.14 -36.15 -6.26
N PRO A 12 18.66 -35.00 -6.72
CA PRO A 12 19.54 -34.95 -7.89
C PRO A 12 20.76 -35.85 -7.66
N SER A 13 21.29 -36.46 -8.74
CA SER A 13 22.62 -37.07 -8.70
C SER A 13 23.69 -36.01 -8.40
N ALA A 14 24.94 -36.42 -8.11
CA ALA A 14 26.03 -35.45 -7.88
C ALA A 14 26.26 -34.54 -9.10
N GLU A 15 26.26 -35.12 -10.31
CA GLU A 15 26.37 -34.40 -11.58
C GLU A 15 25.18 -33.48 -11.84
N GLU A 16 23.97 -33.92 -11.49
CA GLU A 16 22.78 -33.06 -11.58
C GLU A 16 22.79 -31.93 -10.56
N THR A 17 23.39 -32.15 -9.38
CA THR A 17 23.48 -31.13 -8.34
C THR A 17 24.32 -29.95 -8.79
N GLU A 18 25.49 -30.20 -9.38
CA GLU A 18 26.35 -29.13 -9.91
C GLU A 18 25.65 -28.34 -11.02
N ALA A 19 25.03 -29.04 -11.99
CA ALA A 19 24.26 -28.40 -13.04
C ALA A 19 23.08 -27.57 -12.50
N PHE A 20 22.35 -28.11 -11.50
CA PHE A 20 21.21 -27.44 -10.89
C PHE A 20 21.64 -26.21 -10.11
N ASP A 21 22.74 -26.26 -9.37
CA ASP A 21 23.24 -25.11 -8.63
C ASP A 21 23.73 -24.00 -9.57
N ALA A 22 24.38 -24.34 -10.68
CA ALA A 22 24.77 -23.38 -11.71
C ALA A 22 23.55 -22.69 -12.36
N ALA A 23 22.55 -23.47 -12.79
CA ALA A 23 21.31 -22.92 -13.35
C ALA A 23 20.53 -22.10 -12.33
N PHE A 24 20.46 -22.55 -11.07
CA PHE A 24 19.83 -21.80 -9.99
C PHE A 24 20.53 -20.48 -9.74
N ALA A 25 21.86 -20.44 -9.71
CA ALA A 25 22.63 -19.21 -9.55
C ALA A 25 22.34 -18.21 -10.68
N CYS A 26 22.24 -18.68 -11.92
CA CYS A 26 21.85 -17.86 -13.08
C CYS A 26 20.44 -17.26 -12.90
N VAL A 27 19.44 -18.10 -12.61
CA VAL A 27 18.06 -17.65 -12.38
C VAL A 27 17.98 -16.69 -11.19
N HIS A 28 18.58 -17.05 -10.06
CA HIS A 28 18.55 -16.26 -8.84
C HIS A 28 19.30 -14.92 -8.97
N GLY A 29 20.33 -14.85 -9.82
CA GLY A 29 21.05 -13.62 -10.15
C GLY A 29 20.16 -12.56 -10.79
N ALA A 30 19.17 -12.97 -11.58
CA ALA A 30 18.25 -12.07 -12.29
C ALA A 30 17.16 -11.43 -11.40
N ARG A 31 17.08 -11.80 -10.11
CA ARG A 31 16.00 -11.37 -9.19
C ARG A 31 15.85 -9.85 -9.07
N MET A 32 16.95 -9.10 -9.02
CA MET A 32 16.91 -7.65 -8.82
C MET A 32 16.44 -6.94 -10.08
N ALA A 33 16.94 -7.38 -11.24
CA ALA A 33 16.47 -6.89 -12.54
C ALA A 33 14.97 -7.15 -12.73
N TYR A 34 14.49 -8.34 -12.37
CA TYR A 34 13.07 -8.65 -12.42
C TYR A 34 12.21 -7.70 -11.57
N VAL A 35 12.61 -7.44 -10.32
CA VAL A 35 11.86 -6.53 -9.43
C VAL A 35 11.78 -5.12 -10.01
N VAL A 36 12.88 -4.60 -10.54
CA VAL A 36 12.91 -3.26 -11.15
C VAL A 36 12.05 -3.21 -12.42
N LEU A 37 12.15 -4.22 -13.28
CA LEU A 37 11.42 -4.27 -14.55
C LEU A 37 9.91 -4.45 -14.34
N ASN A 38 9.52 -5.28 -13.37
CA ASN A 38 8.13 -5.57 -13.06
C ASN A 38 7.39 -4.37 -12.43
N ALA A 39 8.12 -3.35 -11.99
CA ALA A 39 7.57 -2.08 -11.51
C ALA A 39 7.39 -1.04 -12.64
N ARG A 40 7.61 -1.40 -13.91
CA ARG A 40 7.50 -0.47 -15.05
C ARG A 40 6.17 -0.65 -15.80
N THR A 41 5.64 0.47 -16.29
CA THR A 41 4.55 0.46 -17.27
C THR A 41 5.05 0.10 -18.66
N ARG A 42 4.15 -0.30 -19.56
CA ARG A 42 4.50 -0.62 -20.96
C ARG A 42 5.02 0.58 -21.73
N SER A 43 4.75 1.78 -21.24
CA SER A 43 5.25 3.04 -21.80
C SER A 43 6.68 3.40 -21.41
N HIS A 44 7.28 2.67 -20.45
CA HIS A 44 8.68 2.91 -20.07
C HIS A 44 9.62 2.43 -21.19
N PRO A 45 10.64 3.21 -21.61
CA PRO A 45 11.56 2.81 -22.70
C PRO A 45 12.21 1.45 -22.48
N ASP A 46 12.63 1.19 -21.24
CA ASP A 46 13.23 -0.08 -20.82
C ASP A 46 12.21 -1.11 -20.28
N TYR A 47 10.94 -1.03 -20.67
CA TYR A 47 9.96 -2.06 -20.28
C TYR A 47 10.31 -3.38 -20.95
N VAL A 48 10.33 -4.45 -20.16
CA VAL A 48 10.43 -5.82 -20.66
C VAL A 48 9.23 -6.58 -20.12
N ASP A 49 8.51 -7.26 -21.00
CA ASP A 49 7.41 -8.11 -20.58
C ASP A 49 7.91 -9.17 -19.58
N PRO A 50 7.27 -9.35 -18.40
CA PRO A 50 7.76 -10.27 -17.38
C PRO A 50 7.92 -11.71 -17.87
N GLU A 51 7.04 -12.16 -18.77
CA GLU A 51 7.11 -13.50 -19.37
C GLU A 51 8.34 -13.60 -20.29
N GLY A 52 8.54 -12.60 -21.15
CA GLY A 52 9.72 -12.50 -22.01
C GLY A 52 11.05 -12.37 -21.24
N PHE A 53 11.05 -11.66 -20.11
CA PHE A 53 12.22 -11.57 -19.23
C PHE A 53 12.59 -12.94 -18.67
N ILE A 54 11.60 -13.68 -18.14
CA ILE A 54 11.82 -15.03 -17.61
C ILE A 54 12.32 -15.96 -18.72
N ASP A 55 11.80 -15.84 -19.94
CA ASP A 55 12.26 -16.64 -21.08
C ASP A 55 13.73 -16.38 -21.43
N GLY A 56 14.16 -15.12 -21.40
CA GLY A 56 15.58 -14.77 -21.58
C GLY A 56 16.47 -15.38 -20.49
N VAL A 57 16.04 -15.28 -19.22
CA VAL A 57 16.77 -15.89 -18.09
C VAL A 57 16.84 -17.42 -18.23
N CYS A 58 15.73 -18.08 -18.57
CA CYS A 58 15.71 -19.53 -18.76
C CYS A 58 16.57 -19.98 -19.94
N THR A 59 16.59 -19.21 -21.03
CA THR A 59 17.44 -19.48 -22.20
C THR A 59 18.92 -19.45 -21.82
N ALA A 60 19.33 -18.50 -20.97
CA ALA A 60 20.70 -18.44 -20.45
C ALA A 60 21.00 -19.58 -19.47
N ALA A 61 20.08 -19.87 -18.54
CA ALA A 61 20.26 -20.93 -17.54
C ALA A 61 20.33 -22.35 -18.15
N PHE A 62 19.66 -22.56 -19.29
CA PHE A 62 19.54 -23.85 -19.96
C PHE A 62 20.18 -23.82 -21.36
N ALA A 63 21.27 -23.06 -21.54
CA ALA A 63 21.91 -22.86 -22.84
C ALA A 63 22.47 -24.14 -23.47
N ASP A 64 23.01 -25.05 -22.65
CA ASP A 64 23.46 -26.37 -23.10
C ASP A 64 22.26 -27.30 -23.29
N ARG A 65 21.79 -27.40 -24.54
CA ARG A 65 20.64 -28.24 -24.91
C ARG A 65 20.92 -29.74 -24.85
N ALA A 66 22.18 -30.18 -24.84
CA ALA A 66 22.52 -31.58 -24.65
C ALA A 66 22.38 -31.97 -23.18
N LEU A 67 22.73 -31.04 -22.28
CA LEU A 67 22.58 -31.20 -20.84
C LEU A 67 21.11 -31.04 -20.39
N TRP A 68 20.41 -30.03 -20.89
CA TRP A 68 19.09 -29.59 -20.44
C TRP A 68 17.94 -30.07 -21.32
N THR A 69 17.59 -31.35 -21.22
CA THR A 69 16.37 -31.89 -21.84
C THR A 69 15.10 -31.34 -21.17
N PRO A 70 13.93 -31.37 -21.83
CA PRO A 70 12.66 -30.93 -21.23
C PRO A 70 12.35 -31.59 -19.88
N GLU A 71 12.67 -32.88 -19.73
CA GLU A 71 12.49 -33.64 -18.50
C GLU A 71 13.45 -33.16 -17.40
N ARG A 72 14.70 -32.86 -17.74
CA ARG A 72 15.69 -32.34 -16.79
C ARG A 72 15.36 -30.91 -16.34
N VAL A 73 14.89 -30.06 -17.25
CA VAL A 73 14.38 -28.71 -16.91
C VAL A 73 13.20 -28.80 -15.94
N ASP A 74 12.26 -29.71 -16.21
CA ASP A 74 11.11 -29.91 -15.32
C ASP A 74 11.52 -30.43 -13.93
N ARG A 75 12.49 -31.35 -13.88
CA ARG A 75 13.10 -31.83 -12.63
C ARG A 75 13.82 -30.73 -11.88
N PHE A 76 14.54 -29.83 -12.57
CA PHE A 76 15.15 -28.66 -11.97
C PHE A 76 14.10 -27.74 -11.32
N TRP A 77 13.00 -27.45 -12.00
CA TRP A 77 11.95 -26.62 -11.41
C TRP A 77 11.28 -27.29 -10.20
N ARG A 78 11.07 -28.61 -10.24
CA ARG A 78 10.60 -29.37 -9.05
C ARG A 78 11.61 -29.27 -7.89
N HIS A 79 12.91 -29.34 -8.20
CA HIS A 79 13.95 -29.13 -7.20
C HIS A 79 13.91 -27.71 -6.62
N VAL A 80 13.80 -26.67 -7.45
CA VAL A 80 13.64 -25.26 -7.03
C VAL A 80 12.44 -25.07 -6.12
N GLU A 81 11.30 -25.67 -6.47
CA GLU A 81 10.08 -25.64 -5.65
C GLU A 81 10.31 -26.30 -4.28
N GLY A 82 11.14 -27.33 -4.19
CA GLY A 82 11.48 -28.02 -2.95
C GLY A 82 12.49 -27.29 -2.04
N ARG A 83 13.13 -26.19 -2.48
CA ARG A 83 14.16 -25.51 -1.68
C ARG A 83 13.59 -24.80 -0.46
N ASP A 84 14.39 -24.80 0.61
CA ASP A 84 14.16 -24.07 1.86
C ASP A 84 15.48 -23.37 2.30
N PRO A 85 15.51 -22.03 2.46
CA PRO A 85 14.40 -21.10 2.25
C PRO A 85 13.99 -20.97 0.77
N PRO A 86 12.71 -20.66 0.49
CA PRO A 86 12.22 -20.48 -0.86
C PRO A 86 12.83 -19.26 -1.56
N ALA A 87 13.25 -19.44 -2.81
CA ALA A 87 13.81 -18.36 -3.62
C ALA A 87 12.72 -17.62 -4.42
N LYS A 88 12.44 -16.37 -4.03
CA LYS A 88 11.30 -15.56 -4.52
C LYS A 88 11.11 -15.59 -6.03
N PHE A 89 12.09 -15.08 -6.80
CA PHE A 89 12.02 -15.00 -8.25
C PHE A 89 12.08 -16.37 -8.94
N ALA A 90 12.85 -17.31 -8.40
CA ALA A 90 12.93 -18.66 -8.96
C ALA A 90 11.58 -19.39 -8.88
N LEU A 91 10.80 -19.17 -7.82
CA LEU A 91 9.43 -19.69 -7.72
C LEU A 91 8.48 -19.03 -8.71
N VAL A 92 8.68 -17.76 -9.07
CA VAL A 92 7.90 -17.12 -10.15
C VAL A 92 8.14 -17.86 -11.45
N ALA A 93 9.41 -18.07 -11.83
CA ALA A 93 9.77 -18.80 -13.04
C ALA A 93 9.26 -20.26 -13.03
N ALA A 94 9.40 -20.96 -11.89
CA ALA A 94 8.87 -22.32 -11.72
C ALA A 94 7.34 -22.37 -11.90
N SER A 95 6.62 -21.40 -11.35
CA SER A 95 5.16 -21.33 -11.47
C SER A 95 4.69 -21.07 -12.91
N LEU A 96 5.42 -20.24 -13.66
CA LEU A 96 5.17 -20.00 -15.08
C LEU A 96 5.46 -21.27 -15.91
N HIS A 97 6.58 -21.95 -15.65
CA HIS A 97 6.93 -23.22 -16.29
C HIS A 97 5.84 -24.27 -16.08
N ALA A 98 5.41 -24.51 -14.84
CA ALA A 98 4.33 -25.44 -14.52
C ALA A 98 3.01 -25.06 -15.21
N LEU A 99 2.69 -23.75 -15.27
CA LEU A 99 1.47 -23.27 -15.93
C LEU A 99 1.48 -23.58 -17.44
N ARG A 100 2.61 -23.38 -18.12
CA ARG A 100 2.78 -23.67 -19.55
C ARG A 100 2.68 -25.16 -19.87
N ARG A 101 3.03 -26.02 -18.93
CA ARG A 101 2.85 -27.48 -19.03
C ARG A 101 1.43 -27.95 -18.76
N GLY A 102 0.51 -27.04 -18.42
CA GLY A 102 -0.86 -27.40 -18.02
C GLY A 102 -0.97 -27.96 -16.60
N GLU A 103 0.12 -27.97 -15.82
CA GLU A 103 0.19 -28.46 -14.44
C GLU A 103 -0.39 -27.42 -13.46
N ARG A 104 -1.67 -27.09 -13.63
CA ARG A 104 -2.36 -25.98 -12.93
C ARG A 104 -2.25 -26.04 -11.41
N ALA A 105 -2.43 -27.22 -10.81
CA ALA A 105 -2.35 -27.37 -9.36
C ALA A 105 -0.95 -27.01 -8.82
N ARG A 106 0.10 -27.49 -9.50
CA ARG A 106 1.50 -27.18 -9.17
C ARG A 106 1.81 -25.70 -9.37
N ALA A 107 1.43 -25.14 -10.53
CA ALA A 107 1.59 -23.71 -10.81
C ALA A 107 0.91 -22.84 -9.74
N GLY A 108 -0.32 -23.17 -9.36
CA GLY A 108 -1.08 -22.47 -8.33
C GLY A 108 -0.42 -22.55 -6.95
N ALA A 109 0.10 -23.71 -6.56
CA ALA A 109 0.81 -23.92 -5.29
C ALA A 109 2.13 -23.14 -5.24
N SER A 110 2.95 -23.22 -6.29
CA SER A 110 4.22 -22.50 -6.39
C SER A 110 3.99 -20.98 -6.42
N ALA A 111 3.00 -20.52 -7.19
CA ALA A 111 2.64 -19.10 -7.22
C ALA A 111 2.13 -18.59 -5.87
N LYS A 112 1.32 -19.39 -5.15
CA LYS A 112 0.85 -19.04 -3.80
C LYS A 112 2.02 -18.89 -2.82
N ARG A 113 3.00 -19.80 -2.87
CA ARG A 113 4.21 -19.73 -2.04
C ARG A 113 5.05 -18.50 -2.39
N ALA A 114 5.21 -18.17 -3.67
CA ALA A 114 5.91 -16.97 -4.09
C ALA A 114 5.17 -15.68 -3.66
N LEU A 115 3.83 -15.64 -3.74
CA LEU A 115 3.02 -14.47 -3.34
C LEU A 115 3.14 -14.18 -1.85
N ALA A 116 3.34 -15.20 -1.01
CA ALA A 116 3.64 -15.00 0.40
C ALA A 116 4.92 -14.17 0.63
N LEU A 117 5.84 -14.15 -0.35
CA LEU A 117 7.12 -13.46 -0.29
C LEU A 117 7.17 -12.15 -1.12
N LEU A 118 6.27 -12.02 -2.11
CA LEU A 118 6.15 -10.92 -3.07
C LEU A 118 4.67 -10.61 -3.36
N GLN A 119 3.95 -10.14 -2.35
CA GLN A 119 2.50 -9.92 -2.42
C GLN A 119 2.09 -8.97 -3.56
N ASN A 120 2.91 -7.97 -3.85
CA ASN A 120 2.61 -6.92 -4.83
C ASN A 120 3.03 -7.29 -6.27
N ASP A 121 3.51 -8.50 -6.54
CA ASP A 121 3.87 -8.90 -7.90
C ASP A 121 2.61 -9.21 -8.74
N LEU A 122 2.27 -8.29 -9.65
CA LEU A 122 1.07 -8.39 -10.48
C LEU A 122 1.14 -9.53 -11.49
N PHE A 123 2.32 -9.80 -12.04
CA PHE A 123 2.52 -10.90 -12.97
C PHE A 123 2.33 -12.25 -12.27
N LEU A 124 2.89 -12.39 -11.07
CA LEU A 124 2.69 -13.56 -10.24
C LEU A 124 1.23 -13.76 -9.81
N GLN A 125 0.53 -12.67 -9.46
CA GLN A 125 -0.92 -12.71 -9.22
C GLN A 125 -1.69 -13.22 -10.45
N SER A 126 -1.26 -12.82 -11.66
CA SER A 126 -1.82 -13.30 -12.92
C SER A 126 -1.57 -14.80 -13.13
N ILE A 127 -0.36 -15.30 -12.88
CA ILE A 127 -0.04 -16.74 -12.93
C ILE A 127 -0.95 -17.51 -11.96
N HIS A 128 -1.03 -17.06 -10.70
CA HIS A 128 -1.84 -17.74 -9.68
C HIS A 128 -3.32 -17.79 -10.09
N ARG A 129 -3.86 -16.71 -10.65
CA ARG A 129 -5.24 -16.67 -11.17
C ARG A 129 -5.43 -17.61 -12.35
N ARG A 130 -4.56 -17.58 -13.38
CA ARG A 130 -4.63 -18.47 -14.55
C ARG A 130 -4.57 -19.95 -14.14
N ALA A 131 -3.83 -20.26 -13.08
CA ALA A 131 -3.72 -21.61 -12.53
C ALA A 131 -4.98 -22.05 -11.76
N THR A 132 -5.58 -21.17 -10.97
CA THR A 132 -6.66 -21.53 -10.03
C THR A 132 -8.07 -21.22 -10.53
N ARG A 133 -8.20 -20.29 -11.49
CA ARG A 133 -9.47 -19.79 -12.05
C ARG A 133 -9.30 -19.50 -13.54
N PRO A 134 -9.07 -20.52 -14.39
CA PRO A 134 -8.79 -20.33 -15.81
C PRO A 134 -9.96 -19.69 -16.59
N GLU A 135 -11.20 -19.86 -16.12
CA GLU A 135 -12.41 -19.30 -16.74
C GLU A 135 -12.81 -17.93 -16.18
N ALA A 136 -12.12 -17.43 -15.15
CA ALA A 136 -12.36 -16.07 -14.66
C ALA A 136 -11.70 -15.09 -15.63
N ASP A 137 -12.41 -14.70 -16.69
CA ASP A 137 -12.02 -13.61 -17.55
C ASP A 137 -12.13 -12.25 -16.84
N ASP A 138 -11.51 -11.22 -17.42
CA ASP A 138 -11.77 -9.84 -17.04
C ASP A 138 -12.85 -9.20 -17.95
N GLU A 139 -13.64 -9.97 -18.71
CA GLU A 139 -14.65 -9.43 -19.63
C GLU A 139 -15.67 -8.58 -18.86
N GLY A 140 -16.04 -9.02 -17.65
CA GLY A 140 -16.90 -8.26 -16.74
C GLY A 140 -16.32 -6.91 -16.28
N LEU A 141 -15.01 -6.66 -16.45
CA LEU A 141 -14.35 -5.41 -16.07
C LEU A 141 -14.33 -4.37 -17.20
N LYS A 142 -14.57 -4.77 -18.45
CA LYS A 142 -14.55 -3.87 -19.61
C LYS A 142 -15.60 -2.76 -19.51
N GLU A 143 -16.75 -3.06 -18.91
CA GLU A 143 -17.83 -2.09 -18.67
C GLU A 143 -17.75 -1.42 -17.29
N ARG A 144 -16.69 -1.71 -16.51
CA ARG A 144 -16.44 -1.10 -15.20
C ARG A 144 -15.46 0.05 -15.30
N PHE A 145 -15.52 0.98 -14.35
CA PHE A 145 -14.64 2.13 -14.31
C PHE A 145 -14.10 2.39 -12.91
N CYS A 146 -12.80 2.70 -12.83
CA CYS A 146 -12.18 3.21 -11.62
C CYS A 146 -11.79 4.67 -11.83
N ARG A 147 -12.42 5.58 -11.06
CA ARG A 147 -12.11 7.01 -11.12
C ARG A 147 -10.77 7.42 -10.49
N VAL A 148 -10.17 6.56 -9.64
CA VAL A 148 -8.99 6.91 -8.83
C VAL A 148 -7.80 7.41 -9.68
N PRO A 149 -7.38 6.72 -10.76
CA PRO A 149 -6.31 7.20 -11.66
C PRO A 149 -6.57 8.55 -12.35
N PHE A 150 -7.81 9.04 -12.31
CA PHE A 150 -8.24 10.28 -12.95
C PHE A 150 -8.45 11.42 -11.95
N GLU A 151 -8.38 11.13 -10.65
CA GLU A 151 -8.69 12.08 -9.60
C GLU A 151 -7.62 12.18 -8.51
N ASN A 152 -6.80 11.15 -8.31
CA ASN A 152 -5.93 11.06 -7.14
C ASN A 152 -4.45 11.07 -7.53
N LEU A 153 -3.63 11.70 -6.69
CA LEU A 153 -2.17 11.59 -6.72
C LEU A 153 -1.64 11.50 -5.28
N GLU A 154 -0.74 10.57 -5.03
CA GLU A 154 0.00 10.43 -3.77
C GLU A 154 1.50 10.44 -4.03
N THR A 155 2.25 11.26 -3.29
CA THR A 155 3.71 11.33 -3.37
C THR A 155 4.34 10.42 -2.32
N ALA A 156 5.42 9.71 -2.62
CA ALA A 156 6.12 8.81 -1.71
C ALA A 156 7.51 9.33 -1.30
N PRO A 157 8.13 8.79 -0.23
CA PRO A 157 9.41 9.30 0.30
C PRO A 157 10.62 9.25 -0.63
N ASN A 158 10.57 8.41 -1.66
CA ASN A 158 11.63 8.30 -2.67
C ASN A 158 11.39 9.22 -3.89
N GLY A 159 10.40 10.12 -3.82
CA GLY A 159 10.01 10.99 -4.93
C GLY A 159 9.02 10.35 -5.90
N ASP A 160 8.78 9.04 -5.83
CA ASP A 160 7.77 8.43 -6.69
C ASP A 160 6.37 9.01 -6.42
N ALA A 161 5.58 9.15 -7.47
CA ALA A 161 4.15 9.40 -7.37
C ALA A 161 3.34 8.16 -7.74
N TYR A 162 2.16 8.03 -7.15
CA TYR A 162 1.21 6.95 -7.42
C TYR A 162 -0.21 7.50 -7.52
N PHE A 163 -1.09 6.83 -8.26
CA PHE A 163 -2.53 7.13 -8.18
C PHE A 163 -3.22 6.46 -6.99
N CYS A 164 -2.61 5.40 -6.47
CA CYS A 164 -3.19 4.54 -5.44
C CYS A 164 -2.11 4.02 -4.50
N CYS A 165 -2.53 3.40 -3.39
CA CYS A 165 -1.60 2.73 -2.49
C CYS A 165 -0.70 1.77 -3.30
N PRO A 166 0.64 1.79 -3.11
CA PRO A 166 1.55 0.88 -3.82
C PRO A 166 1.26 -0.61 -3.56
N ALA A 167 0.51 -0.96 -2.51
CA ALA A 167 0.03 -2.33 -2.32
C ALA A 167 -1.07 -2.75 -3.32
N TRP A 168 -1.81 -1.78 -3.88
CA TRP A 168 -2.92 -2.02 -4.81
C TRP A 168 -2.53 -1.70 -6.25
N LEU A 169 -1.63 -0.74 -6.44
CA LEU A 169 -1.09 -0.31 -7.72
C LEU A 169 0.43 -0.10 -7.55
N PRO A 170 1.24 -1.17 -7.63
CA PRO A 170 2.68 -1.19 -7.32
C PRO A 170 3.55 -0.62 -8.43
N VAL A 171 3.04 0.35 -9.19
CA VAL A 171 3.71 0.95 -10.34
C VAL A 171 3.65 2.47 -10.19
N PRO A 172 4.80 3.16 -10.07
CA PRO A 172 4.82 4.61 -10.00
C PRO A 172 4.41 5.23 -11.33
N ILE A 173 3.82 6.42 -11.27
CA ILE A 173 3.45 7.22 -12.45
C ILE A 173 4.61 8.11 -12.93
N GLY A 174 5.68 8.23 -12.14
CA GLY A 174 6.85 9.06 -12.37
C GLY A 174 7.46 9.49 -11.04
N ASN A 175 8.58 10.22 -11.08
CA ASN A 175 9.20 10.84 -9.92
C ASN A 175 8.90 12.35 -9.91
N ILE A 176 8.38 12.88 -8.80
CA ILE A 176 8.01 14.30 -8.69
C ILE A 176 9.22 15.24 -8.70
N GLU A 177 10.43 14.72 -8.45
CA GLU A 177 11.65 15.50 -8.58
C GLU A 177 12.02 15.77 -10.05
N ASP A 178 11.45 15.00 -10.99
CA ASP A 178 11.61 15.20 -12.44
C ASP A 178 10.57 16.18 -13.02
N GLY A 179 9.64 16.70 -12.20
CA GLY A 179 8.61 17.67 -12.60
C GLY A 179 7.17 17.14 -12.59
N ASP A 180 6.33 17.60 -13.53
CA ASP A 180 4.92 17.22 -13.58
C ASP A 180 4.69 15.80 -14.10
N VAL A 181 4.37 14.90 -13.18
CA VAL A 181 4.10 13.48 -13.46
C VAL A 181 2.64 13.15 -13.77
N TRP A 182 1.71 14.11 -13.66
CA TRP A 182 0.26 13.83 -13.74
C TRP A 182 -0.19 13.26 -15.08
N ASN A 183 0.51 13.63 -16.15
CA ASN A 183 0.30 13.11 -17.51
C ASN A 183 1.56 12.46 -18.08
N ALA A 184 2.49 12.01 -17.24
CA ALA A 184 3.64 11.24 -17.69
C ALA A 184 3.19 9.97 -18.44
N PRO A 185 4.06 9.38 -19.29
CA PRO A 185 3.71 8.19 -20.08
C PRO A 185 3.12 7.05 -19.21
N ALA A 186 3.71 6.80 -18.04
CA ALA A 186 3.24 5.78 -17.10
C ALA A 186 1.83 6.07 -16.56
N ALA A 187 1.54 7.32 -16.19
CA ALA A 187 0.20 7.76 -15.80
C ALA A 187 -0.84 7.46 -16.91
N GLN A 188 -0.49 7.75 -18.17
CA GLN A 188 -1.38 7.52 -19.31
C GLN A 188 -1.57 6.03 -19.61
N ASP A 189 -0.54 5.19 -19.51
CA ASP A 189 -0.66 3.73 -19.67
C ASP A 189 -1.55 3.11 -18.58
N ILE A 190 -1.41 3.58 -17.34
CA ILE A 190 -2.29 3.16 -16.24
C ILE A 190 -3.75 3.51 -16.54
N ARG A 191 -4.05 4.75 -16.97
CA ARG A 191 -5.41 5.15 -17.35
C ARG A 191 -5.93 4.36 -18.55
N ALA A 192 -5.08 4.07 -19.54
CA ALA A 192 -5.44 3.24 -20.68
C ALA A 192 -5.91 1.84 -20.21
N SER A 193 -5.23 1.27 -19.22
CA SER A 193 -5.61 -0.03 -18.65
C SER A 193 -6.97 -0.06 -17.95
N ILE A 194 -7.47 1.09 -17.48
CA ILE A 194 -8.82 1.21 -16.94
C ILE A 194 -9.85 1.23 -18.08
N HIS A 195 -9.54 1.96 -19.16
CA HIS A 195 -10.45 2.09 -20.31
C HIS A 195 -10.60 0.77 -21.07
N ASP A 196 -9.51 0.03 -21.28
CA ASP A 196 -9.53 -1.25 -22.00
C ASP A 196 -10.03 -2.44 -21.15
N GLY A 197 -10.26 -2.23 -19.84
CA GLY A 197 -10.78 -3.26 -18.94
C GLY A 197 -9.73 -4.25 -18.44
N SER A 198 -8.46 -4.10 -18.81
CA SER A 198 -7.41 -5.03 -18.37
C SER A 198 -6.99 -4.80 -16.92
N TYR A 199 -7.10 -3.57 -16.39
CA TYR A 199 -6.60 -3.21 -15.06
C TYR A 199 -5.20 -3.79 -14.77
N ARG A 200 -4.34 -3.86 -15.81
CA ARG A 200 -3.10 -4.64 -15.79
C ARG A 200 -2.11 -4.19 -14.72
N HIS A 201 -2.24 -2.94 -14.28
CA HIS A 201 -1.42 -2.32 -13.24
C HIS A 201 -2.05 -2.38 -11.85
N CYS A 202 -3.20 -3.03 -11.69
CA CYS A 202 -3.94 -3.12 -10.43
C CYS A 202 -3.92 -4.54 -9.87
N SER A 203 -3.67 -4.65 -8.57
CA SER A 203 -3.75 -5.91 -7.84
C SER A 203 -5.20 -6.35 -7.72
N ARG A 204 -5.49 -7.55 -8.22
CA ARG A 204 -6.83 -8.19 -8.08
C ARG A 204 -7.06 -8.76 -6.68
N VAL A 205 -6.00 -8.91 -5.90
CA VAL A 205 -6.04 -9.46 -4.54
C VAL A 205 -6.19 -8.32 -3.52
N HIS A 206 -5.37 -7.29 -3.63
CA HIS A 206 -5.26 -6.26 -2.60
C HIS A 206 -6.10 -5.02 -2.87
N CYS A 207 -6.44 -4.71 -4.13
CA CYS A 207 -7.30 -3.57 -4.43
C CYS A 207 -8.73 -3.84 -3.96
N PRO A 208 -9.27 -3.07 -3.00
CA PRO A 208 -10.60 -3.32 -2.44
C PRO A 208 -11.72 -3.15 -3.48
N LYS A 209 -11.48 -2.34 -4.53
CA LYS A 209 -12.47 -2.14 -5.60
C LYS A 209 -12.60 -3.36 -6.51
N LEU A 210 -11.48 -4.02 -6.81
CA LEU A 210 -11.46 -5.22 -7.66
C LEU A 210 -11.86 -6.45 -6.86
N SER A 211 -11.21 -6.71 -5.72
CA SER A 211 -11.50 -7.89 -4.90
C SER A 211 -12.91 -7.84 -4.29
N GLY A 212 -13.42 -6.65 -4.00
CA GLY A 212 -14.78 -6.44 -3.52
C GLY A 212 -15.84 -6.28 -4.62
N GLY A 213 -15.47 -6.25 -5.90
CA GLY A 213 -16.43 -6.08 -7.01
C GLY A 213 -17.21 -4.75 -6.97
N THR A 214 -16.65 -3.69 -6.38
CA THR A 214 -17.36 -2.42 -6.13
C THR A 214 -17.03 -1.32 -7.14
N LEU A 215 -16.55 -1.69 -8.34
CA LEU A 215 -16.34 -0.70 -9.41
C LEU A 215 -17.71 -0.30 -10.00
N GLU A 216 -17.88 1.01 -10.20
CA GLU A 216 -19.08 1.52 -10.86
C GLU A 216 -19.11 1.08 -12.33
N ALA A 217 -20.30 0.88 -12.89
CA ALA A 217 -20.42 0.68 -14.32
C ALA A 217 -20.17 2.01 -15.05
N LYS A 218 -19.56 1.97 -16.23
CA LYS A 218 -19.32 3.15 -17.07
C LYS A 218 -20.60 3.93 -17.35
N ALA A 219 -21.72 3.22 -17.55
CA ALA A 219 -23.05 3.81 -17.79
C ALA A 219 -23.62 4.57 -16.58
N ASP A 220 -23.17 4.25 -15.35
CA ASP A 220 -23.70 4.84 -14.12
C ASP A 220 -22.94 6.09 -13.66
N ILE A 221 -21.91 6.52 -14.41
CA ILE A 221 -21.08 7.67 -14.05
C ILE A 221 -21.88 8.97 -14.20
N LYS A 222 -22.28 9.56 -13.07
CA LYS A 222 -23.05 10.82 -13.02
C LYS A 222 -22.20 12.08 -13.12
N ASP A 223 -20.92 12.02 -12.74
CA ASP A 223 -20.01 13.16 -12.86
C ASP A 223 -19.74 13.43 -14.36
N ARG A 224 -20.29 14.54 -14.87
CA ARG A 224 -20.20 14.92 -16.30
C ARG A 224 -18.76 14.97 -16.80
N ALA A 225 -17.84 15.36 -15.94
CA ALA A 225 -16.43 15.50 -16.24
C ALA A 225 -15.75 14.14 -16.42
N LEU A 226 -16.05 13.17 -15.56
CA LEU A 226 -15.62 11.78 -15.70
C LEU A 226 -16.32 11.09 -16.86
N ALA A 227 -17.62 11.33 -17.07
CA ALA A 227 -18.37 10.75 -18.19
C ALA A 227 -17.74 11.15 -19.54
N ALA A 228 -17.29 12.40 -19.69
CA ALA A 228 -16.56 12.84 -20.87
C ALA A 228 -15.20 12.12 -21.03
N VAL A 229 -14.47 11.90 -19.94
CA VAL A 229 -13.21 11.14 -19.94
C VAL A 229 -13.44 9.70 -20.41
N VAL A 230 -14.51 9.05 -19.93
CA VAL A 230 -14.87 7.70 -20.34
C VAL A 230 -15.27 7.64 -21.81
N ALA A 231 -16.15 8.56 -22.26
CA ALA A 231 -16.62 8.61 -23.64
C ALA A 231 -15.47 8.82 -24.64
N ALA A 232 -14.53 9.72 -24.31
CA ALA A 232 -13.36 9.99 -25.15
C ALA A 232 -12.20 8.99 -24.97
N LYS A 233 -12.31 8.05 -24.00
CA LYS A 233 -11.20 7.20 -23.54
C LYS A 233 -9.93 8.01 -23.23
N ALA A 234 -10.09 9.21 -22.70
CA ALA A 234 -9.00 10.15 -22.49
C ALA A 234 -8.03 9.59 -21.43
N THR A 235 -6.74 9.56 -21.76
CA THR A 235 -5.65 9.18 -20.84
C THR A 235 -4.85 10.39 -20.37
N ARG A 236 -4.78 11.43 -21.21
CA ARG A 236 -4.25 12.75 -20.84
C ARG A 236 -5.39 13.64 -20.35
N LEU A 237 -5.15 14.35 -19.24
CA LEU A 237 -6.14 15.23 -18.61
C LEU A 237 -5.61 16.66 -18.54
N GLU A 238 -6.41 17.64 -18.99
CA GLU A 238 -6.05 19.05 -18.84
C GLU A 238 -6.13 19.51 -17.38
N ARG A 239 -7.12 19.02 -16.64
CA ARG A 239 -7.28 19.31 -15.21
C ARG A 239 -6.25 18.55 -14.38
N LYS A 240 -5.75 19.20 -13.33
CA LYS A 240 -4.90 18.60 -12.30
C LYS A 240 -5.70 17.65 -11.36
N PRO A 241 -5.01 16.85 -10.52
CA PRO A 241 -5.70 15.90 -9.64
C PRO A 241 -6.69 16.60 -8.69
N LYS A 242 -7.84 15.98 -8.44
CA LYS A 242 -8.83 16.47 -7.46
C LYS A 242 -8.40 16.19 -6.01
N ASN A 243 -7.69 15.10 -5.76
CA ASN A 243 -7.23 14.70 -4.43
C ASN A 243 -5.72 14.49 -4.46
N VAL A 244 -4.99 15.26 -3.66
CA VAL A 244 -3.54 15.09 -3.52
C VAL A 244 -3.22 14.65 -2.10
N ILE A 245 -2.41 13.60 -1.97
CA ILE A 245 -1.91 13.09 -0.70
C ILE A 245 -0.40 13.30 -0.68
N LEU A 246 0.09 14.04 0.31
CA LEU A 246 1.52 14.22 0.49
C LEU A 246 2.02 13.22 1.51
N SER A 247 2.92 12.34 1.09
CA SER A 247 3.58 11.31 1.92
C SER A 247 5.10 11.27 1.68
N HIS A 248 5.67 12.30 1.05
CA HIS A 248 7.09 12.30 0.63
C HIS A 248 8.07 12.74 1.73
N ASP A 249 7.66 13.54 2.72
CA ASP A 249 8.51 13.80 3.89
C ASP A 249 8.20 12.80 5.02
N ARG A 250 9.23 12.13 5.55
CA ARG A 250 9.10 11.16 6.65
C ARG A 250 9.22 11.81 8.03
N SER A 251 9.53 13.11 8.09
CA SER A 251 9.79 13.83 9.34
C SER A 251 8.63 13.72 10.33
N CYS A 252 8.92 13.33 11.58
CA CYS A 252 7.94 13.21 12.66
C CYS A 252 8.61 13.44 14.00
N ASN A 253 7.88 14.03 14.95
CA ASN A 253 8.30 14.24 16.33
C ASN A 253 8.24 12.98 17.22
N LEU A 254 7.84 11.83 16.67
CA LEU A 254 7.77 10.55 17.39
C LEU A 254 8.61 9.48 16.68
N ALA A 255 9.04 8.47 17.45
CA ALA A 255 9.78 7.30 16.98
C ALA A 255 9.00 5.99 17.20
N CYS A 256 7.72 5.97 16.80
CA CYS A 256 6.81 4.83 16.99
C CYS A 256 7.41 3.54 16.39
N PRO A 257 7.59 2.45 17.17
CA PRO A 257 8.30 1.25 16.71
C PRO A 257 7.69 0.57 15.48
N SER A 258 6.37 0.61 15.33
CA SER A 258 5.64 0.05 14.18
C SER A 258 5.83 0.85 12.87
N CYS A 259 6.41 2.06 12.96
CA CYS A 259 6.52 2.99 11.84
C CYS A 259 7.98 3.27 11.44
N ARG A 260 8.90 3.28 12.41
CA ARG A 260 10.31 3.61 12.20
C ARG A 260 11.20 3.08 13.32
N THR A 261 12.48 2.87 13.01
CA THR A 261 13.50 2.40 13.96
C THR A 261 14.06 3.51 14.84
N GLY A 262 13.87 4.78 14.46
CA GLY A 262 14.36 5.95 15.20
C GLY A 262 13.65 7.24 14.82
N LEU A 263 14.02 8.34 15.47
CA LEU A 263 13.51 9.66 15.14
C LEU A 263 13.96 10.06 13.73
N VAL A 264 13.05 10.59 12.92
CA VAL A 264 13.35 11.05 11.56
C VAL A 264 12.96 12.51 11.49
N LEU A 265 13.94 13.37 11.20
CA LEU A 265 13.76 14.79 10.97
C LEU A 265 14.65 15.22 9.80
N ALA A 266 14.06 15.93 8.84
CA ALA A 266 14.81 16.53 7.75
C ALA A 266 15.80 17.57 8.29
N GLY A 267 17.07 17.45 7.90
CA GLY A 267 18.06 18.50 8.12
C GLY A 267 17.83 19.70 7.19
N LYS A 268 18.60 20.77 7.36
CA LYS A 268 18.43 22.02 6.61
C LYS A 268 18.45 21.83 5.08
N ALA A 269 19.44 21.09 4.57
CA ALA A 269 19.57 20.85 3.12
C ALA A 269 18.38 20.04 2.55
N GLU A 270 17.93 19.03 3.30
CA GLU A 270 16.75 18.23 2.94
C GLU A 270 15.50 19.09 2.90
N GLN A 271 15.29 19.90 3.95
CA GLN A 271 14.16 20.81 4.05
C GLN A 271 14.16 21.83 2.89
N ASP A 272 15.33 22.34 2.51
CA ASP A 272 15.45 23.27 1.37
C ASP A 272 15.14 22.57 0.04
N ARG A 273 15.55 21.30 -0.15
CA ARG A 273 15.16 20.49 -1.32
C ARG A 273 13.65 20.31 -1.37
N LEU A 274 13.05 19.87 -0.27
CA LEU A 274 11.62 19.62 -0.18
C LEU A 274 10.80 20.90 -0.40
N ASN A 275 11.22 22.04 0.16
CA ASN A 275 10.52 23.31 -0.06
C ASN A 275 10.60 23.78 -1.51
N ARG A 276 11.75 23.60 -2.19
CA ARG A 276 11.84 23.85 -3.65
C ARG A 276 10.91 22.94 -4.43
N LEU A 277 10.88 21.65 -4.12
CA LEU A 277 9.94 20.70 -4.72
C LEU A 277 8.47 21.14 -4.52
N ALA A 278 8.13 21.69 -3.35
CA ALA A 278 6.80 22.24 -3.13
C ALA A 278 6.50 23.45 -4.03
N ASP A 279 7.45 24.38 -4.12
CA ASP A 279 7.32 25.60 -4.93
C ASP A 279 7.24 25.30 -6.44
N GLU A 280 8.07 24.40 -6.93
CA GLU A 280 8.26 24.13 -8.36
C GLU A 280 7.28 23.08 -8.89
N THR A 281 6.83 22.13 -8.06
CA THR A 281 6.05 20.97 -8.52
C THR A 281 4.72 20.80 -7.76
N ILE A 282 4.73 20.84 -6.42
CA ILE A 282 3.51 20.54 -5.66
C ILE A 282 2.46 21.63 -5.80
N PHE A 283 2.77 22.91 -5.62
CA PHE A 283 1.76 23.97 -5.75
C PHE A 283 1.12 24.01 -7.15
N PRO A 284 1.87 23.91 -8.26
CA PRO A 284 1.28 23.77 -9.59
C PRO A 284 0.36 22.54 -9.74
N LEU A 285 0.66 21.41 -9.09
CA LEU A 285 -0.21 20.23 -9.10
C LEU A 285 -1.52 20.44 -8.32
N LEU A 286 -1.58 21.43 -7.43
CA LEU A 286 -2.74 21.70 -6.59
C LEU A 286 -3.73 22.71 -7.20
N SER A 287 -3.48 23.22 -8.40
CA SER A 287 -4.28 24.30 -9.01
C SER A 287 -5.77 23.94 -9.19
N ASP A 288 -6.10 22.66 -9.44
CA ASP A 288 -7.48 22.17 -9.52
C ASP A 288 -7.87 21.25 -8.34
N ALA A 289 -7.00 21.14 -7.33
CA ALA A 289 -7.23 20.24 -6.21
C ALA A 289 -8.45 20.66 -5.38
N LYS A 290 -9.29 19.69 -5.05
CA LYS A 290 -10.39 19.87 -4.09
C LYS A 290 -9.95 19.54 -2.67
N ARG A 291 -9.11 18.52 -2.53
CA ARG A 291 -8.61 18.07 -1.23
C ARG A 291 -7.12 17.83 -1.25
N LEU A 292 -6.48 18.29 -0.17
CA LEU A 292 -5.08 18.02 0.14
C LEU A 292 -5.01 17.27 1.48
N ARG A 293 -4.47 16.05 1.46
CA ARG A 293 -4.24 15.25 2.67
C ARG A 293 -2.78 15.32 3.08
N LEU A 294 -2.53 15.72 4.33
CA LEU A 294 -1.23 15.62 4.98
C LEU A 294 -1.44 14.89 6.32
N THR A 295 -0.89 13.71 6.55
CA THR A 295 0.08 13.00 5.71
C THR A 295 -0.16 11.49 5.68
N GLY A 296 0.34 10.82 4.65
CA GLY A 296 0.48 9.36 4.65
C GLY A 296 1.81 8.87 5.25
N SER A 297 2.79 9.75 5.46
CA SER A 297 4.08 9.44 6.10
C SER A 297 4.64 10.68 6.83
N GLY A 298 5.30 10.48 7.97
CA GLY A 298 5.70 11.62 8.83
C GLY A 298 4.54 12.17 9.65
N ASP A 299 4.58 13.46 9.98
CA ASP A 299 3.49 14.18 10.66
C ASP A 299 3.37 15.63 10.13
N PRO A 300 2.17 16.15 9.84
CA PRO A 300 2.01 17.50 9.27
C PRO A 300 2.48 18.63 10.22
N PHE A 301 2.51 18.38 11.53
CA PHE A 301 2.98 19.33 12.53
C PHE A 301 4.41 19.01 13.00
N GLY A 302 4.87 17.76 12.85
CA GLY A 302 6.27 17.37 13.10
C GLY A 302 7.22 17.69 11.95
N SER A 303 6.71 17.78 10.72
CA SER A 303 7.47 18.12 9.52
C SER A 303 7.50 19.63 9.29
N ALA A 304 8.69 20.21 9.32
CA ALA A 304 8.87 21.62 8.97
C ALA A 304 8.54 21.90 7.50
N HIS A 305 8.69 20.90 6.62
CA HIS A 305 8.30 21.00 5.22
C HIS A 305 6.78 21.01 5.04
N PHE A 306 6.04 20.11 5.66
CA PHE A 306 4.58 20.12 5.56
C PHE A 306 3.96 21.34 6.23
N GLN A 307 4.56 21.86 7.31
CA GLN A 307 4.20 23.18 7.83
C GLN A 307 4.45 24.29 6.80
N TYR A 308 5.56 24.24 6.04
CA TYR A 308 5.82 25.18 4.94
C TYR A 308 4.75 25.10 3.86
N VAL A 309 4.35 23.89 3.44
CA VAL A 309 3.27 23.67 2.47
C VAL A 309 1.95 24.26 2.98
N LEU A 310 1.55 23.96 4.23
CA LEU A 310 0.33 24.48 4.84
C LEU A 310 0.31 26.01 4.89
N LYS A 311 1.41 26.63 5.33
CA LYS A 311 1.54 28.09 5.44
C LYS A 311 1.52 28.79 4.07
N ASN A 312 2.01 28.12 3.04
CA ASN A 312 2.16 28.67 1.68
C ASN A 312 1.13 28.12 0.69
N LEU A 313 0.05 27.51 1.15
CA LEU A 313 -0.96 26.89 0.26
C LEU A 313 -1.57 27.87 -0.76
N HIS A 314 -1.61 29.17 -0.44
CA HIS A 314 -2.02 30.24 -1.36
C HIS A 314 -1.21 30.26 -2.67
N LYS A 315 0.04 29.77 -2.67
CA LYS A 315 0.87 29.64 -3.87
C LYS A 315 0.30 28.65 -4.90
N ALA A 316 -0.63 27.78 -4.51
CA ALA A 316 -1.35 26.92 -5.45
C ALA A 316 -2.32 27.70 -6.36
N GLY A 317 -2.63 28.97 -6.05
CA GLY A 317 -3.62 29.77 -6.80
C GLY A 317 -5.05 29.24 -6.67
N ASN A 318 -5.34 28.43 -5.64
CA ASN A 318 -6.60 27.75 -5.44
C ASN A 318 -7.00 27.80 -3.95
N ASP A 319 -7.92 28.72 -3.62
CA ASP A 319 -8.45 28.87 -2.25
C ASP A 319 -9.56 27.88 -1.90
N ALA A 320 -10.03 27.07 -2.85
CA ALA A 320 -11.08 26.08 -2.62
C ALA A 320 -10.55 24.75 -2.04
N ILE A 321 -9.23 24.60 -1.92
CA ILE A 321 -8.60 23.39 -1.36
C ILE A 321 -9.03 23.19 0.08
N ARG A 322 -9.59 22.01 0.36
CA ARG A 322 -9.90 21.55 1.71
C ARG A 322 -8.84 20.60 2.24
N LEU A 323 -8.53 20.73 3.53
CA LEU A 323 -7.47 19.97 4.18
C LEU A 323 -8.02 18.73 4.89
N VAL A 324 -7.31 17.61 4.73
CA VAL A 324 -7.46 16.41 5.55
C VAL A 324 -6.16 16.22 6.32
N LEU A 325 -6.21 16.44 7.63
CA LEU A 325 -5.03 16.37 8.49
C LEU A 325 -4.96 15.00 9.16
N GLN A 326 -3.95 14.22 8.86
CA GLN A 326 -3.63 12.96 9.54
C GLN A 326 -2.34 13.14 10.34
N THR A 327 -2.45 13.05 11.67
CA THR A 327 -1.38 13.40 12.61
C THR A 327 -1.31 12.42 13.79
N ASN A 328 -0.19 12.39 14.49
CA ASN A 328 -0.09 11.76 15.82
C ASN A 328 -0.75 12.60 16.94
N GLY A 329 -1.14 13.84 16.66
CA GLY A 329 -1.91 14.70 17.56
C GLY A 329 -1.10 15.45 18.62
N LEU A 330 0.17 15.11 18.86
CA LEU A 330 0.95 15.71 19.96
C LEU A 330 1.30 17.19 19.74
N LEU A 331 1.47 17.59 18.48
CA LEU A 331 1.79 18.96 18.08
C LEU A 331 0.56 19.74 17.54
N LEU A 332 -0.61 19.11 17.48
CA LEU A 332 -1.87 19.77 17.11
C LEU A 332 -2.38 20.65 18.26
N THR A 333 -1.68 21.75 18.49
CA THR A 333 -1.99 22.76 19.51
C THR A 333 -2.69 23.95 18.88
N GLU A 334 -3.49 24.69 19.65
CA GLU A 334 -4.14 25.91 19.19
C GLU A 334 -3.15 26.93 18.60
N ARG A 335 -1.96 27.07 19.19
CA ARG A 335 -0.90 27.93 18.68
C ARG A 335 -0.47 27.55 17.26
N LEU A 336 -0.25 26.26 16.98
CA LEU A 336 0.12 25.80 15.64
C LEU A 336 -1.07 25.83 14.68
N TRP A 337 -2.28 25.55 15.15
CA TRP A 337 -3.50 25.71 14.37
C TRP A 337 -3.63 27.13 13.80
N ASN A 338 -3.50 28.13 14.69
CA ASN A 338 -3.55 29.55 14.33
C ASN A 338 -2.36 29.96 13.46
N GLY A 339 -1.14 29.54 13.82
CA GLY A 339 0.09 29.87 13.08
C GLY A 339 0.13 29.33 11.66
N LEU A 340 -0.52 28.19 11.41
CA LEU A 340 -0.65 27.56 10.09
C LEU A 340 -1.92 27.98 9.35
N ARG A 341 -2.73 28.88 9.92
CA ARG A 341 -3.95 29.45 9.30
C ARG A 341 -4.93 28.37 8.83
N LEU A 342 -5.18 27.37 9.68
CA LEU A 342 -6.03 26.22 9.35
C LEU A 342 -7.52 26.52 9.46
N GLU A 343 -7.89 27.61 10.14
CA GLU A 343 -9.27 28.03 10.35
C GLU A 343 -10.07 28.09 9.05
N GLY A 344 -11.24 27.48 9.03
CA GLY A 344 -12.14 27.47 7.88
C GLY A 344 -11.63 26.70 6.66
N ARG A 345 -10.53 25.93 6.75
CA ARG A 345 -9.95 25.15 5.62
C ARG A 345 -9.99 23.64 5.83
N VAL A 346 -10.21 23.15 7.05
CA VAL A 346 -10.05 21.73 7.39
C VAL A 346 -11.38 20.98 7.34
N ASP A 347 -11.48 20.01 6.42
CA ASP A 347 -12.64 19.12 6.30
C ASP A 347 -12.58 17.98 7.33
N ALA A 348 -11.38 17.48 7.61
CA ALA A 348 -11.22 16.30 8.45
C ALA A 348 -9.91 16.33 9.24
N VAL A 349 -10.00 15.93 10.51
CA VAL A 349 -8.84 15.63 11.36
C VAL A 349 -8.87 14.15 11.74
N ILE A 350 -7.78 13.46 11.47
CA ILE A 350 -7.56 12.05 11.77
C ILE A 350 -6.37 11.96 12.71
N VAL A 351 -6.61 11.60 13.97
CA VAL A 351 -5.54 11.48 14.96
C VAL A 351 -5.20 10.01 15.19
N SER A 352 -3.99 9.62 14.83
CA SER A 352 -3.47 8.29 15.11
C SER A 352 -2.89 8.29 16.53
N ALA A 353 -3.61 7.70 17.49
CA ALA A 353 -3.22 7.69 18.90
C ALA A 353 -2.69 6.32 19.37
N ASP A 354 -3.20 5.21 18.85
CA ASP A 354 -2.77 3.81 19.09
C ASP A 354 -2.83 3.30 20.55
N ALA A 355 -3.33 4.08 21.51
CA ALA A 355 -3.53 3.64 22.89
C ALA A 355 -4.63 4.47 23.58
N ALA A 356 -5.31 3.85 24.54
CA ALA A 356 -6.23 4.47 25.49
C ALA A 356 -5.62 4.62 26.90
N ASP A 357 -4.50 3.94 27.16
CA ASP A 357 -3.73 4.01 28.42
C ASP A 357 -2.35 4.66 28.24
N ALA A 358 -1.89 5.33 29.29
CA ALA A 358 -0.62 6.07 29.29
C ALA A 358 0.61 5.16 29.19
N ALA A 359 0.60 3.99 29.85
CA ALA A 359 1.74 3.07 29.85
C ALA A 359 1.93 2.46 28.46
N THR A 360 0.84 2.00 27.83
CA THR A 360 0.88 1.51 26.46
C THR A 360 1.27 2.61 25.47
N TYR A 361 0.71 3.81 25.62
CA TYR A 361 1.05 4.95 24.78
C TYR A 361 2.55 5.26 24.79
N ALA A 362 3.18 5.27 25.97
CA ALA A 362 4.62 5.53 26.11
C ALA A 362 5.49 4.54 25.30
N VAL A 363 5.01 3.31 25.12
CA VAL A 363 5.69 2.27 24.34
C VAL A 363 5.39 2.40 22.85
N VAL A 364 4.11 2.40 22.46
CA VAL A 364 3.70 2.33 21.05
C VAL A 364 3.85 3.68 20.32
N ARG A 365 3.86 4.79 21.07
CA ARG A 365 4.09 6.16 20.60
C ARG A 365 5.34 6.79 21.23
N ARG A 366 6.47 6.08 21.15
CA ARG A 366 7.77 6.47 21.72
C ARG A 366 8.11 7.95 21.45
N GLY A 367 8.37 8.69 22.53
CA GLY A 367 8.60 10.15 22.53
C GLY A 367 7.33 10.98 22.76
N GLY A 368 6.18 10.34 22.94
CA GLY A 368 4.91 10.99 23.19
C GLY A 368 4.64 11.29 24.67
N ASP A 369 3.81 12.30 24.91
CA ASP A 369 3.22 12.63 26.21
C ASP A 369 1.70 12.41 26.12
N PHE A 370 1.19 11.42 26.86
CA PHE A 370 -0.22 11.03 26.79
C PHE A 370 -1.14 12.12 27.35
N ALA A 371 -0.76 12.80 28.44
CA ALA A 371 -1.55 13.88 29.00
C ALA A 371 -1.63 15.06 28.03
N ARG A 372 -0.54 15.36 27.32
CA ARG A 372 -0.53 16.36 26.24
C ARG A 372 -1.41 15.93 25.07
N LEU A 373 -1.36 14.66 24.67
CA LEU A 373 -2.26 14.15 23.64
C LEU A 373 -3.72 14.40 24.04
N LEU A 374 -4.15 14.00 25.24
CA LEU A 374 -5.53 14.17 25.69
C LEU A 374 -5.98 15.64 25.64
N ARG A 375 -5.14 16.58 26.11
CA ARG A 375 -5.44 18.03 26.01
C ARG A 375 -5.63 18.49 24.56
N ASN A 376 -4.81 17.99 23.64
CA ASN A 376 -4.94 18.32 22.23
C ASN A 376 -6.17 17.66 21.59
N LEU A 377 -6.53 16.44 22.01
CA LEU A 377 -7.77 15.79 21.56
C LEU A 377 -9.00 16.57 22.01
N ASP A 378 -9.00 17.10 23.24
CA ASP A 378 -10.08 17.97 23.75
C ASP A 378 -10.21 19.25 22.92
N PHE A 379 -9.07 19.85 22.53
CA PHE A 379 -9.07 20.99 21.61
C PHE A 379 -9.68 20.64 20.25
N VAL A 380 -9.28 19.53 19.63
CA VAL A 380 -9.85 19.10 18.34
C VAL A 380 -11.34 18.76 18.47
N ALA A 381 -11.75 18.15 19.59
CA ALA A 381 -13.15 17.90 19.90
C ALA A 381 -13.96 19.19 19.99
N SER A 382 -13.40 20.27 20.55
CA SER A 382 -14.07 21.58 20.55
C SER A 382 -14.26 22.12 19.13
N LEU A 383 -13.23 22.03 18.28
CA LEU A 383 -13.32 22.44 16.87
C LEU A 383 -14.45 21.69 16.14
N ARG A 384 -14.56 20.37 16.36
CA ARG A 384 -15.62 19.55 15.74
C ARG A 384 -17.00 19.97 16.22
N ARG A 385 -17.17 20.16 17.54
CA ARG A 385 -18.43 20.54 18.19
C ARG A 385 -18.90 21.94 17.75
N GLU A 386 -17.96 22.85 17.55
CA GLU A 386 -18.20 24.21 17.05
C GLU A 386 -18.44 24.27 15.53
N GLY A 387 -18.36 23.14 14.82
CA GLY A 387 -18.53 23.08 13.36
C GLY A 387 -17.36 23.67 12.57
N ARG A 388 -16.22 23.92 13.21
CA ARG A 388 -15.01 24.50 12.60
C ARG A 388 -14.20 23.50 11.78
N ILE A 389 -14.45 22.20 12.02
CA ILE A 389 -13.99 21.09 11.16
C ILE A 389 -15.16 20.17 10.80
N GLY A 390 -15.12 19.59 9.61
CA GLY A 390 -16.19 18.74 9.09
C GLY A 390 -16.27 17.36 9.76
N SER A 391 -15.13 16.77 10.15
CA SER A 391 -15.07 15.47 10.81
C SER A 391 -13.83 15.29 11.68
N PHE A 392 -13.95 14.43 12.69
CA PHE A 392 -12.89 14.05 13.62
C PHE A 392 -12.90 12.54 13.87
N ARG A 393 -11.80 11.86 13.51
CA ARG A 393 -11.64 10.40 13.68
C ARG A 393 -10.38 10.06 14.46
N LEU A 394 -10.44 9.00 15.27
CA LEU A 394 -9.24 8.39 15.85
C LEU A 394 -8.82 7.14 15.09
N ASP A 395 -7.53 6.99 14.85
CA ASP A 395 -6.92 5.82 14.22
C ASP A 395 -6.07 5.06 15.27
N PHE A 396 -6.06 3.73 15.13
CA PHE A 396 -5.42 2.81 16.06
C PHE A 396 -4.77 1.64 15.31
N VAL A 397 -3.46 1.48 15.40
CA VAL A 397 -2.76 0.30 14.88
C VAL A 397 -2.84 -0.83 15.91
N VAL A 398 -3.56 -1.89 15.56
CA VAL A 398 -3.80 -3.06 16.42
C VAL A 398 -2.57 -3.96 16.41
N GLN A 399 -2.06 -4.25 17.60
CA GLN A 399 -0.92 -5.15 17.85
C GLN A 399 -1.06 -5.80 19.24
N ALA A 400 -0.22 -6.81 19.49
CA ALA A 400 -0.25 -7.59 20.73
C ALA A 400 -0.19 -6.74 22.01
N LEU A 401 0.50 -5.59 21.97
CA LEU A 401 0.66 -4.70 23.12
C LEU A 401 -0.60 -3.90 23.48
N ASN A 402 -1.52 -3.66 22.54
CA ASN A 402 -2.59 -2.68 22.74
C ASN A 402 -3.99 -3.20 22.39
N TYR A 403 -4.14 -4.38 21.79
CA TYR A 403 -5.46 -4.84 21.33
C TYR A 403 -6.52 -4.89 22.43
N ARG A 404 -6.15 -5.19 23.68
CA ARG A 404 -7.08 -5.20 24.83
C ARG A 404 -7.67 -3.83 25.14
N GLU A 405 -7.07 -2.75 24.65
CA GLU A 405 -7.55 -1.39 24.82
C GLU A 405 -8.56 -0.95 23.76
N MET A 406 -8.80 -1.74 22.71
CA MET A 406 -9.72 -1.35 21.63
C MET A 406 -11.10 -0.89 22.15
N PRO A 407 -11.76 -1.59 23.10
CA PRO A 407 -13.04 -1.12 23.67
C PRO A 407 -12.91 0.20 24.42
N ALA A 408 -11.84 0.37 25.21
CA ALA A 408 -11.57 1.59 25.96
C ALA A 408 -11.28 2.78 25.02
N PHE A 409 -10.62 2.51 23.90
CA PHE A 409 -10.32 3.48 22.86
C PHE A 409 -11.58 3.94 22.13
N VAL A 410 -12.53 3.04 21.84
CA VAL A 410 -13.86 3.44 21.32
C VAL A 410 -14.60 4.31 22.33
N ARG A 411 -14.60 3.93 23.61
CA ARG A 411 -15.22 4.75 24.67
C ARG A 411 -14.58 6.14 24.77
N LEU A 412 -13.27 6.26 24.60
CA LEU A 412 -12.57 7.56 24.53
C LEU A 412 -13.05 8.38 23.34
N ALA A 413 -13.08 7.79 22.13
CA ALA A 413 -13.53 8.48 20.92
C ALA A 413 -14.98 8.99 21.05
N ARG A 414 -15.89 8.19 21.62
CA ARG A 414 -17.28 8.59 21.86
C ARG A 414 -17.39 9.75 22.84
N ARG A 415 -16.59 9.76 23.92
CA ARG A 415 -16.56 10.89 24.87
C ARG A 415 -16.09 12.19 24.23
N LEU A 416 -15.14 12.10 23.30
CA LEU A 416 -14.62 13.25 22.54
C LEU A 416 -15.58 13.72 21.44
N GLY A 417 -16.68 12.99 21.17
CA GLY A 417 -17.58 13.31 20.06
C GLY A 417 -16.95 13.08 18.68
N CYS A 418 -16.03 12.12 18.56
CA CYS A 418 -15.50 11.71 17.26
C CYS A 418 -16.62 11.11 16.38
N ASP A 419 -16.45 11.22 15.07
CA ASP A 419 -17.34 10.61 14.08
C ASP A 419 -17.04 9.11 13.86
N GLY A 420 -15.90 8.62 14.34
CA GLY A 420 -15.54 7.20 14.25
C GLY A 420 -14.18 6.82 14.81
N VAL A 421 -13.87 5.52 14.75
CA VAL A 421 -12.58 4.93 15.04
C VAL A 421 -12.18 3.97 13.93
N LYS A 422 -10.94 4.09 13.43
CA LYS A 422 -10.38 3.10 12.51
C LYS A 422 -9.28 2.27 13.19
N PHE A 423 -9.54 0.99 13.36
CA PHE A 423 -8.56 -0.01 13.75
C PHE A 423 -7.86 -0.58 12.50
N GLN A 424 -6.56 -0.41 12.41
CA GLN A 424 -5.74 -0.96 11.33
C GLN A 424 -4.87 -2.08 11.89
N MET A 425 -5.01 -3.31 11.38
CA MET A 425 -4.07 -4.37 11.73
C MET A 425 -2.64 -3.98 11.35
N LEU A 426 -1.69 -4.31 12.22
CA LEU A 426 -0.27 -4.09 12.00
C LEU A 426 0.18 -4.63 10.63
N ARG A 427 1.15 -3.95 10.02
CA ARG A 427 1.81 -4.38 8.79
C ARG A 427 3.31 -4.35 9.00
N SER A 428 4.02 -5.28 8.38
CA SER A 428 5.48 -5.26 8.41
C SER A 428 6.00 -4.20 7.43
N TRP A 429 6.62 -3.16 7.98
CA TRP A 429 7.30 -2.09 7.23
C TRP A 429 8.82 -2.28 7.17
N GLY A 430 9.31 -3.45 7.57
CA GLY A 430 10.75 -3.70 7.76
C GLY A 430 11.34 -3.04 9.00
N THR A 431 10.49 -2.62 9.95
CA THR A 431 10.92 -2.03 11.23
C THR A 431 11.15 -3.08 12.32
N PHE A 432 10.53 -4.25 12.17
CA PHE A 432 10.70 -5.41 13.05
C PHE A 432 11.36 -6.55 12.26
N ALA A 433 12.15 -7.37 12.95
CA ALA A 433 12.56 -8.66 12.41
C ALA A 433 11.34 -9.57 12.20
N ALA A 434 11.46 -10.63 11.39
CA ALA A 434 10.31 -11.47 11.03
C ALA A 434 9.70 -12.22 12.23
N ASP A 435 10.55 -12.72 13.12
CA ASP A 435 10.19 -13.35 14.39
C ASP A 435 9.60 -12.34 15.38
N GLU A 436 10.18 -11.15 15.49
CA GLU A 436 9.65 -10.06 16.30
C GLU A 436 8.26 -9.62 15.82
N TYR A 437 8.09 -9.44 14.50
CA TYR A 437 6.80 -9.09 13.89
C TYR A 437 5.72 -10.12 14.24
N ALA A 438 6.05 -11.41 14.19
CA ALA A 438 5.11 -12.47 14.53
C ALA A 438 4.60 -12.37 15.98
N GLY A 439 5.42 -11.84 16.91
CA GLY A 439 5.00 -11.56 18.29
C GLY A 439 4.14 -10.30 18.46
N HIS A 440 4.05 -9.44 17.44
CA HIS A 440 3.20 -8.24 17.45
C HIS A 440 1.90 -8.43 16.67
N ASP A 441 1.88 -9.29 15.65
CA ASP A 441 0.73 -9.55 14.78
C ASP A 441 -0.31 -10.47 15.46
N VAL A 442 -1.09 -9.88 16.38
CA VAL A 442 -2.15 -10.59 17.11
C VAL A 442 -3.27 -11.12 16.19
N GLY A 443 -3.37 -10.61 14.96
CA GLY A 443 -4.32 -11.09 13.96
C GLY A 443 -3.94 -12.44 13.37
N ALA A 444 -2.69 -12.89 13.52
CA ALA A 444 -2.24 -14.17 13.02
C ALA A 444 -2.84 -15.33 13.85
N PRO A 445 -3.46 -16.36 13.22
CA PRO A 445 -4.03 -17.49 13.95
C PRO A 445 -3.04 -18.27 14.83
N ALA A 446 -1.75 -18.20 14.52
CA ALA A 446 -0.68 -18.84 15.29
C ALA A 446 -0.23 -18.02 16.51
N HIS A 447 -0.68 -16.77 16.65
CA HIS A 447 -0.29 -15.91 17.77
C HIS A 447 -0.91 -16.44 19.08
N PRO A 448 -0.16 -16.55 20.20
CA PRO A 448 -0.68 -17.11 21.45
C PRO A 448 -1.92 -16.39 21.99
N ALA A 449 -1.98 -15.07 21.80
CA ALA A 449 -3.12 -14.23 22.22
C ALA A 449 -4.23 -14.08 21.15
N HIS A 450 -4.22 -14.85 20.07
CA HIS A 450 -5.21 -14.71 18.99
C HIS A 450 -6.64 -14.97 19.49
N GLY A 451 -6.83 -15.99 20.35
CA GLY A 451 -8.13 -16.29 20.94
C GLY A 451 -8.67 -15.13 21.80
N ASP A 452 -7.84 -14.56 22.65
CA ASP A 452 -8.18 -13.37 23.45
C ASP A 452 -8.52 -12.17 22.56
N PHE A 453 -7.78 -11.97 21.47
CA PHE A 453 -8.06 -10.91 20.50
C PHE A 453 -9.43 -11.07 19.85
N LEU A 454 -9.80 -12.28 19.42
CA LEU A 454 -11.14 -12.56 18.90
C LEU A 454 -12.23 -12.28 19.95
N ALA A 455 -11.96 -12.57 21.23
CA ALA A 455 -12.90 -12.22 22.30
C ALA A 455 -13.06 -10.70 22.46
N VAL A 456 -11.97 -9.92 22.35
CA VAL A 456 -12.03 -8.45 22.37
C VAL A 456 -12.83 -7.88 21.20
N LEU A 457 -12.72 -8.47 20.00
CA LEU A 457 -13.50 -8.02 18.83
C LEU A 457 -15.02 -8.14 19.02
N ARG A 458 -15.46 -8.99 19.96
CA ARG A 458 -16.87 -9.19 20.31
C ARG A 458 -17.36 -8.27 21.43
N ASP A 459 -16.51 -7.39 21.96
CA ASP A 459 -16.93 -6.42 22.97
C ASP A 459 -17.95 -5.43 22.35
N PRO A 460 -19.12 -5.21 22.99
CA PRO A 460 -20.18 -4.35 22.44
C PRO A 460 -19.77 -2.92 22.15
N ALA A 461 -18.68 -2.42 22.75
CA ALA A 461 -18.16 -1.11 22.41
C ALA A 461 -17.75 -1.00 20.93
N LEU A 462 -17.33 -2.10 20.30
CA LEU A 462 -16.95 -2.13 18.89
C LEU A 462 -18.13 -2.15 17.91
N ASP A 463 -19.36 -2.35 18.38
CA ASP A 463 -20.57 -2.33 17.55
C ASP A 463 -21.02 -0.91 17.16
N TRP A 464 -20.29 0.12 17.59
CA TRP A 464 -20.56 1.48 17.19
C TRP A 464 -20.39 1.66 15.67
N GLU A 465 -21.39 2.20 14.98
CA GLU A 465 -21.42 2.37 13.51
C GLU A 465 -20.16 3.06 12.94
N GLY A 466 -19.56 3.98 13.70
CA GLY A 466 -18.32 4.66 13.32
C GLY A 466 -17.04 3.80 13.44
N VAL A 467 -17.13 2.54 13.85
CA VAL A 467 -15.98 1.63 13.99
C VAL A 467 -15.69 0.91 12.69
N GLU A 468 -14.48 1.11 12.19
CA GLU A 468 -13.95 0.41 11.04
C GLU A 468 -12.72 -0.40 11.46
N VAL A 469 -12.72 -1.72 11.25
CA VAL A 469 -11.48 -2.51 11.33
C VAL A 469 -10.95 -2.72 9.90
N TRP A 470 -9.63 -2.71 9.71
CA TRP A 470 -8.96 -2.78 8.41
C TRP A 470 -7.79 -3.75 8.48
N GLY A 471 -7.55 -4.51 7.40
CA GLY A 471 -6.46 -5.50 7.36
C GLY A 471 -6.75 -6.79 8.14
N LEU A 472 -8.01 -7.03 8.51
CA LEU A 472 -8.49 -8.28 9.12
C LEU A 472 -9.47 -8.96 8.16
N ASP A 473 -9.41 -10.29 8.07
CA ASP A 473 -10.39 -11.10 7.33
C ASP A 473 -11.80 -10.78 7.83
N ARG A 474 -12.75 -10.56 6.91
CA ARG A 474 -14.13 -10.21 7.24
C ARG A 474 -14.83 -11.33 8.01
N SER A 475 -14.49 -12.59 7.73
CA SER A 475 -15.07 -13.75 8.43
C SER A 475 -14.79 -13.76 9.94
N LEU A 476 -13.69 -13.14 10.36
CA LEU A 476 -13.29 -13.08 11.78
C LEU A 476 -14.06 -12.04 12.59
N ARG A 477 -14.88 -11.20 11.97
CA ARG A 477 -15.74 -10.23 12.67
C ARG A 477 -17.14 -10.75 12.93
N THR A 478 -17.59 -11.70 12.13
CA THR A 478 -18.94 -12.26 12.20
C THR A 478 -19.01 -13.56 12.99
N ALA A 479 -17.85 -14.07 13.44
CA ALA A 479 -17.70 -15.31 14.20
C ALA A 479 -17.49 -15.02 15.69
#